data_AF-A0A382WFM2-F1
#
_entry.id   AF-A0A382WFM2-F1
#
_cell.length_a   1.000
_cell.length_b   1.000
_cell.length_c   1.000
_cell.angle_alpha   90.00
_cell.angle_beta   90.00
_cell.angle_gamma   90.00
#
_symmetry.space_group_name_H-M   'P 1'
#
loop_
_entity.id
_entity.type
_entity.pdbx_description
1 polymer ?
#
loop_
_entity_poly.entity_id
_entity_poly.type
_entity_poly.pdbx_seq_one_letter_code
_entity_poly.pdbx_strand_id
1 'polypeptide(L)'
;MLEEILSFAGTVAHSDRLLVGNDSRDDAAVFDLGNGQAIVSTTDFFMPIVDDPFDFGQIASVNAISDVYAMGGKPLMAIAVLGWPLDKLPP
;
A
#
# COMPACT_ATOMS: atom_id res chain seq x y z
N MET A 1 -0.39 -17.32 -10.27
CA MET A 1 -1.26 -16.15 -10.56
C MET A 1 -0.73 -14.85 -9.93
N LEU A 2 -0.82 -14.61 -8.61
CA LEU A 2 -0.24 -13.36 -8.02
C LEU A 2 1.30 -13.34 -8.12
N GLU A 3 1.97 -14.45 -7.81
CA GLU A 3 3.43 -14.60 -7.96
C GLU A 3 3.93 -14.40 -9.40
N GLU A 4 3.18 -14.89 -10.40
CA GLU A 4 3.51 -14.69 -11.82
C GLU A 4 3.41 -13.22 -12.23
N ILE A 5 2.41 -12.49 -11.72
CA ILE A 5 2.22 -11.07 -12.01
C ILE A 5 3.31 -10.24 -11.32
N LEU A 6 3.66 -10.56 -10.07
CA LEU A 6 4.71 -9.86 -9.32
C LEU A 6 6.13 -10.16 -9.84
N SER A 7 6.33 -11.30 -10.52
CA SER A 7 7.62 -11.65 -11.15
C SER A 7 8.04 -10.67 -12.26
N PHE A 8 7.09 -9.87 -12.79
CA PHE A 8 7.35 -8.82 -13.79
C PHE A 8 7.83 -7.50 -13.17
N ALA A 9 7.81 -7.33 -11.85
CA ALA A 9 8.13 -6.05 -11.18
C ALA A 9 9.62 -5.64 -11.24
N GLY A 10 10.47 -6.41 -11.94
CA GLY A 10 11.87 -6.08 -12.16
C GLY A 10 12.78 -6.47 -11.00
N THR A 11 14.10 -6.43 -11.26
CA THR A 11 15.15 -6.79 -10.30
C THR A 11 14.97 -6.08 -8.96
N VAL A 12 14.73 -6.87 -7.92
CA VAL A 12 14.71 -6.42 -6.53
C VAL A 12 16.08 -5.81 -6.22
N ALA A 13 16.09 -4.51 -5.92
CA ALA A 13 17.30 -3.85 -5.44
C ALA A 13 17.57 -4.35 -4.02
N HIS A 14 18.43 -5.37 -3.89
CA HIS A 14 18.89 -5.84 -2.59
C HIS A 14 19.66 -4.70 -1.91
N SER A 15 19.10 -4.21 -0.80
CA SER A 15 19.73 -3.26 0.09
C SER A 15 19.72 -3.85 1.49
N ASP A 16 20.85 -3.83 2.18
CA ASP A 16 20.93 -4.27 3.59
C ASP A 16 20.02 -3.46 4.52
N ARG A 17 19.52 -2.31 4.05
CA ARG A 17 18.57 -1.45 4.76
C ARG A 17 17.10 -1.79 4.46
N LEU A 18 16.82 -2.63 3.46
CA LEU A 18 15.47 -3.13 3.22
C LEU A 18 15.22 -4.30 4.17
N LEU A 19 14.56 -4.02 5.30
CA LEU A 19 14.32 -4.99 6.37
C LEU A 19 13.20 -5.97 5.99
N VAL A 20 12.17 -5.47 5.30
CA VAL A 20 11.06 -6.24 4.77
C VAL A 20 10.81 -5.72 3.36
N GLY A 21 10.89 -6.62 2.38
CA GLY A 21 10.79 -6.30 0.96
C GLY A 21 9.79 -7.21 0.25
N ASN A 22 9.77 -7.17 -1.08
CA ASN A 22 8.88 -8.01 -1.89
C ASN A 22 9.17 -9.52 -1.80
N ASP A 23 10.32 -9.88 -1.22
CA ASP A 23 10.78 -11.27 -1.04
C ASP A 23 10.04 -11.95 0.13
N SER A 24 9.67 -11.15 1.14
CA SER A 24 8.70 -11.49 2.17
C SER A 24 7.32 -11.13 1.63
N ARG A 25 6.37 -12.06 1.67
CA ARG A 25 4.97 -11.85 1.22
C ARG A 25 4.18 -10.93 2.17
N ASP A 26 4.82 -9.91 2.72
CA ASP A 26 4.24 -8.96 3.65
C ASP A 26 3.57 -7.81 2.89
N ASP A 27 2.48 -7.31 3.46
CA ASP A 27 1.63 -6.26 2.88
C ASP A 27 2.28 -4.87 2.91
N ALA A 28 3.52 -4.75 3.40
CA ALA A 28 4.26 -3.50 3.50
C ALA A 28 5.78 -3.69 3.33
N ALA A 29 6.45 -2.69 2.76
CA ALA A 29 7.90 -2.60 2.74
C ALA A 29 8.42 -1.82 3.96
N VAL A 30 9.51 -2.28 4.57
CA VAL A 30 10.15 -1.62 5.71
C VAL A 30 11.60 -1.31 5.39
N PHE A 31 11.97 -0.03 5.51
CA PHE A 31 13.31 0.46 5.18
C PHE A 31 13.97 1.14 6.40
N ASP A 32 15.15 0.67 6.79
CA ASP A 32 15.95 1.22 7.88
C ASP A 32 16.65 2.53 7.47
N LEU A 33 16.53 3.55 8.31
CA LEU A 33 17.19 4.83 8.13
C LEU A 33 18.62 4.84 8.71
N GLY A 34 19.03 3.79 9.43
CA GLY A 34 20.37 3.63 10.01
C GLY A 34 20.60 4.43 11.29
N ASN A 35 19.53 4.96 11.89
CA ASN A 35 19.55 5.75 13.12
C ASN A 35 18.62 5.16 14.20
N GLY A 36 18.25 3.88 14.06
CA GLY A 36 17.29 3.19 14.94
C GLY A 36 15.82 3.48 14.61
N GLN A 37 15.53 4.15 13.49
CA GLN A 37 14.17 4.33 12.96
C GLN A 37 14.05 3.67 11.59
N ALA A 38 12.84 3.19 11.28
CA ALA A 38 12.51 2.64 9.98
C ALA A 38 11.25 3.30 9.40
N ILE A 39 11.16 3.34 8.08
CA ILE A 39 9.98 3.78 7.34
C ILE A 39 9.22 2.54 6.88
N VAL A 40 7.93 2.50 7.19
CA VAL A 40 6.98 1.54 6.65
C VAL A 40 6.26 2.19 5.47
N SER A 41 6.22 1.53 4.32
CA SER A 41 5.47 1.94 3.14
C SER A 41 4.56 0.81 2.70
N THR A 42 3.25 1.07 2.68
CA THR A 42 2.23 0.18 2.13
C THR A 42 1.45 0.94 1.06
N THR A 43 0.85 0.21 0.13
CA THR A 43 -0.13 0.73 -0.82
C THR A 43 -1.19 -0.32 -1.05
N ASP A 44 -2.45 0.05 -0.84
CA ASP A 44 -3.59 -0.80 -1.17
C ASP A 44 -4.69 0.04 -1.84
N PHE A 45 -5.30 -0.51 -2.88
CA PHE A 45 -6.41 0.10 -3.61
C PHE A 45 -7.26 -1.00 -4.25
N PHE A 46 -8.56 -0.78 -4.26
CA PHE A 46 -9.52 -1.76 -4.80
C PHE A 46 -10.73 -1.09 -5.43
N MET A 47 -11.51 -1.87 -6.18
CA MET A 47 -12.75 -1.40 -6.80
C MET A 47 -13.85 -1.17 -5.75
N PRO A 48 -14.85 -0.31 -6.01
CA PRO A 48 -15.92 -0.05 -5.06
C PRO A 48 -16.59 -1.32 -4.53
N ILE A 49 -16.65 -1.45 -3.20
CA ILE A 49 -17.27 -2.57 -2.48
C ILE A 49 -18.63 -2.20 -1.86
N VAL A 50 -18.94 -0.91 -1.81
CA VAL A 50 -20.19 -0.34 -1.30
C VAL A 50 -20.66 0.78 -2.23
N ASP A 51 -21.95 1.09 -2.20
CA ASP A 51 -22.58 2.06 -3.10
C ASP A 51 -22.27 3.52 -2.71
N ASP A 52 -22.13 3.81 -1.42
CA ASP A 52 -21.82 5.15 -0.94
C ASP A 52 -20.32 5.47 -1.15
N PRO A 53 -19.97 6.51 -1.94
CA PRO A 53 -18.57 6.83 -2.23
C PRO A 53 -17.78 7.28 -1.00
N PHE A 54 -18.44 7.87 0.00
CA PHE A 54 -17.79 8.34 1.21
C PHE A 54 -17.44 7.17 2.12
N ASP A 55 -18.37 6.24 2.33
CA ASP A 55 -18.13 4.99 3.06
C ASP A 55 -17.06 4.14 2.36
N PHE A 56 -17.10 4.04 1.02
CA PHE A 56 -16.04 3.38 0.26
C PHE A 56 -14.66 3.99 0.54
N GLY A 57 -14.54 5.32 0.48
CA GLY A 57 -13.30 6.03 0.77
C GLY A 57 -12.81 5.79 2.20
N GLN A 58 -13.71 5.75 3.18
CA GLN A 58 -13.37 5.44 4.57
C GLN A 58 -12.85 4.01 4.72
N ILE A 59 -13.55 3.02 4.14
CA ILE A 59 -13.14 1.60 4.24
C ILE A 59 -11.79 1.39 3.55
N ALA A 60 -11.61 1.93 2.34
CA ALA A 60 -10.35 1.83 1.61
C ALA A 60 -9.19 2.48 2.37
N SER A 61 -9.41 3.66 2.95
CA SER A 61 -8.38 4.35 3.74
C SER A 61 -8.01 3.58 5.00
N VAL A 62 -8.98 3.04 5.74
CA VAL A 62 -8.73 2.26 6.95
C VAL A 62 -7.96 0.98 6.61
N ASN A 63 -8.35 0.29 5.53
CA ASN A 63 -7.68 -0.92 5.07
C ASN A 63 -6.21 -0.65 4.72
N ALA A 64 -5.92 0.34 3.88
CA ALA A 64 -4.55 0.70 3.50
C ALA A 64 -3.69 1.18 4.69
N ILE A 65 -4.28 1.85 5.68
CA ILE A 65 -3.56 2.28 6.88
C ILE A 65 -3.32 1.11 7.85
N SER A 66 -4.14 0.07 7.81
CA SER A 66 -4.10 -1.03 8.77
C SER A 66 -2.78 -1.80 8.73
N ASP A 67 -2.13 -1.92 7.57
CA ASP A 67 -0.82 -2.60 7.46
C ASP A 67 0.27 -1.88 8.25
N VAL A 68 0.23 -0.54 8.29
CA VAL A 68 1.18 0.24 9.10
C VAL A 68 1.02 -0.10 10.58
N TYR A 69 -0.21 -0.23 11.06
CA TYR A 69 -0.48 -0.64 12.43
C TYR A 69 -0.11 -2.11 12.68
N ALA A 70 -0.34 -3.01 11.72
CA ALA A 70 0.03 -4.42 11.82
C ALA A 70 1.55 -4.59 11.96
N MET A 71 2.33 -3.74 11.29
CA MET A 71 3.79 -3.67 11.43
C MET A 71 4.27 -2.96 12.71
N GLY A 72 3.35 -2.56 13.60
CA GLY A 72 3.66 -1.81 14.83
C GLY A 72 4.09 -0.36 14.60
N GLY A 73 3.89 0.15 13.38
CA GLY A 73 4.21 1.51 13.00
C GLY A 73 3.16 2.53 13.42
N LYS A 74 3.52 3.81 13.32
CA LYS A 74 2.61 4.95 13.48
C LYS A 74 2.47 5.65 12.13
N PRO A 75 1.26 5.74 11.54
CA PRO A 75 1.05 6.47 10.29
C PRO A 75 1.50 7.93 10.42
N LEU A 76 2.31 8.39 9.45
CA LEU A 76 2.83 9.76 9.41
C LEU A 76 2.17 10.60 8.32
N MET A 77 1.88 9.98 7.18
CA MET A 77 1.28 10.62 6.02
C MET A 77 0.54 9.58 5.17
N ALA A 78 -0.33 10.05 4.27
CA ALA A 78 -1.00 9.24 3.27
C ALA A 78 -1.12 10.04 1.96
N ILE A 79 -1.14 9.34 0.83
CA ILE A 79 -1.37 9.90 -0.50
C ILE A 79 -2.55 9.15 -1.11
N ALA A 80 -3.55 9.88 -1.61
CA ALA A 80 -4.70 9.27 -2.25
C ALA A 80 -4.34 8.77 -3.66
N VAL A 81 -4.69 7.51 -3.95
CA VAL A 81 -4.64 6.93 -5.30
C VAL A 81 -6.08 6.74 -5.78
N LEU A 82 -6.46 7.41 -6.85
CA LEU A 82 -7.83 7.41 -7.35
C LEU A 82 -7.87 7.21 -8.86
N GLY A 83 -8.54 6.14 -9.30
CA GLY A 83 -8.95 5.93 -10.69
C GLY A 83 -10.44 6.18 -10.83
N TRP A 84 -10.85 7.09 -11.72
CA TRP A 84 -12.24 7.49 -11.84
C TRP A 84 -12.68 7.56 -13.32
N PRO A 85 -13.75 6.84 -13.73
CA PRO A 85 -14.20 6.81 -15.12
C PRO A 85 -15.02 8.06 -15.45
N LEU A 86 -14.32 9.14 -15.82
CA LEU A 86 -14.93 10.45 -16.12
C LEU A 86 -15.99 10.39 -17.22
N ASP A 87 -15.85 9.47 -18.17
CA ASP A 87 -16.77 9.23 -19.29
C ASP A 87 -18.12 8.64 -18.86
N LYS A 88 -18.21 8.07 -17.66
CA LYS A 88 -19.42 7.43 -17.12
C LYS A 88 -20.15 8.29 -16.09
N LEU A 89 -19.70 9.52 -15.85
CA LEU A 89 -20.32 10.41 -14.88
C LEU A 89 -21.43 11.26 -15.51
N PRO A 90 -22.45 11.62 -14.71
CA PRO A 90 -23.38 12.68 -15.11
C PRO A 90 -22.61 14.00 -15.37
N PRO A 91 -23.08 14.84 -16.31
CA PRO A 91 -22.50 16.14 -16.60
C PRO A 91 -22.66 17.15 -15.45
#